data_AF-A0A7U9SWW5-F1
#
_entry.id   AF-A0A7U9SWW5-F1
#
_cell.length_a   1.000
_cell.length_b   1.000
_cell.length_c   1.000
_cell.angle_alpha   90.00
_cell.angle_beta   90.00
_cell.angle_gamma   90.00
#
_symmetry.space_group_name_H-M   'P 1'
#
loop_
_entity.id
_entity.type
_entity.pdbx_description
1 polymer ?
#
loop_
_entity_poly.entity_id
_entity_poly.type
_entity_poly.pdbx_seq_one_letter_code
_entity_poly.pdbx_strand_id
1 'polypeptide(L)' 'MDIQRAIDKVEMRIFSLEVKEVPSSTVGEIVMEELKDLDEVAYVRFASVYREFKDVNTFMDELKKILK' A
#
# COMPACT_ATOMS: atom_id res chain seq x y z
N MET A 1 -10.42 9.94 -11.16
CA MET A 1 -11.22 8.71 -11.34
C MET A 1 -10.49 7.48 -10.82
N ASP A 2 -9.15 7.42 -10.92
CA ASP A 2 -8.38 6.22 -10.55
C ASP A 2 -8.22 6.02 -9.03
N ILE A 3 -8.14 7.10 -8.26
CA ILE A 3 -8.14 7.03 -6.79
C ILE A 3 -9.44 6.40 -6.27
N GLN A 4 -10.60 6.77 -6.83
CA GLN A 4 -11.87 6.20 -6.40
C GLN A 4 -11.92 4.69 -6.66
N ARG A 5 -11.45 4.24 -7.83
CA ARG A 5 -11.38 2.80 -8.14
C ARG A 5 -10.45 2.06 -7.18
N ALA A 6 -9.34 2.66 -6.78
CA ALA A 6 -8.44 2.07 -5.80
C ALA A 6 -9.15 1.94 -4.44
N ILE A 7 -9.87 2.97 -3.99
CA ILE A 7 -10.68 2.91 -2.77
C ILE A 7 -11.72 1.78 -2.86
N ASP A 8 -12.47 1.71 -3.95
CA ASP A 8 -13.52 0.69 -4.13
C ASP A 8 -12.93 -0.74 -4.06
N LYS A 9 -11.74 -0.95 -4.62
CA LYS A 9 -11.02 -2.24 -4.53
C LYS A 9 -10.55 -2.56 -3.11
N VAL A 10 -9.99 -1.57 -2.39
CA VAL A 10 -9.60 -1.73 -0.99
C VAL A 10 -10.82 -2.14 -0.16
N GLU A 11 -11.93 -1.42 -0.30
CA GLU A 11 -13.19 -1.72 0.40
C GLU A 11 -13.69 -3.12 0.05
N MET A 12 -13.77 -3.48 -1.23
CA MET A 12 -14.18 -4.82 -1.66
C MET A 12 -13.32 -5.92 -1.03
N ARG A 13 -12.00 -5.75 -1.00
CA ARG A 13 -11.10 -6.73 -0.39
C ARG A 13 -11.34 -6.84 1.12
N ILE A 14 -11.51 -5.73 1.82
CA ILE A 14 -11.82 -5.73 3.26
C ILE A 14 -13.16 -6.42 3.53
N PHE A 15 -14.21 -6.10 2.77
CA PHE A 15 -15.52 -6.75 2.90
C PHE A 15 -15.45 -8.26 2.63
N SER A 16 -14.63 -8.70 1.67
CA SER A 16 -14.46 -10.12 1.34
C SER A 16 -13.78 -10.95 2.42
N LEU A 17 -13.20 -10.33 3.45
CA LEU A 17 -12.59 -11.04 4.57
C LEU A 17 -13.64 -11.68 5.50
N GLU A 18 -14.91 -11.24 5.45
CA GLU A 18 -16.02 -11.76 6.24
C GLU A 18 -15.76 -11.82 7.77
N VAL A 19 -14.91 -10.93 8.29
CA VAL A 19 -14.59 -10.81 9.71
C VAL A 19 -15.28 -9.61 10.35
N LYS A 20 -15.56 -9.71 11.65
CA LYS A 20 -16.19 -8.63 12.43
C LYS A 20 -15.24 -7.47 12.72
N GLU A 21 -13.95 -7.76 12.90
CA GLU A 21 -12.91 -6.78 13.21
C GLU A 21 -11.71 -7.04 12.31
N VAL A 22 -11.16 -5.97 11.74
CA VAL A 22 -10.02 -6.03 10.81
C VAL A 22 -8.84 -5.30 11.45
N PRO A 23 -7.68 -5.96 11.59
CA PRO A 23 -6.46 -5.27 12.03
C PRO A 23 -6.12 -4.11 11.10
N SER A 24 -5.70 -2.98 11.66
CA SER A 24 -5.28 -1.82 10.86
C SER A 24 -4.10 -2.13 9.93
N SER A 25 -3.24 -3.07 10.32
CA SER A 25 -2.16 -3.59 9.48
C SER A 25 -2.70 -4.21 8.18
N THR A 26 -3.73 -5.06 8.27
CA THR A 26 -4.34 -5.67 7.09
C THR A 26 -4.88 -4.61 6.11
N VAL A 27 -5.50 -3.54 6.62
CA VAL A 27 -5.95 -2.42 5.78
C VAL A 27 -4.77 -1.73 5.11
N GLY A 28 -3.70 -1.45 5.86
CA GLY A 28 -2.48 -0.83 5.33
C GLY A 28 -1.79 -1.67 4.25
N GLU A 29 -1.75 -2.99 4.39
CA GLU A 29 -1.23 -3.91 3.38
C GLU A 29 -2.03 -3.85 2.07
N ILE A 30 -3.36 -3.93 2.17
CA ILE A 30 -4.25 -3.85 1.00
C ILE A 30 -4.09 -2.50 0.29
N VAL A 31 -4.04 -1.39 1.04
CA VAL A 31 -3.80 -0.05 0.48
C VAL A 31 -2.44 0.04 -0.20
N MET A 32 -1.39 -0.48 0.43
CA MET A 32 -0.04 -0.48 -0.12
C MET A 32 0.04 -1.27 -1.44
N GLU A 33 -0.68 -2.37 -1.57
CA GLU A 33 -0.77 -3.11 -2.83
C GLU A 33 -1.45 -2.30 -3.94
N GLU A 34 -2.58 -1.65 -3.67
CA GLU A 34 -3.26 -0.82 -4.67
C GLU A 34 -2.43 0.42 -5.06
N LEU A 35 -1.71 1.00 -4.11
CA LEU A 35 -0.83 2.16 -4.37
C LEU A 35 0.34 1.79 -5.29
N LYS A 36 0.85 0.57 -5.21
CA LYS A 36 1.99 0.11 -6.02
C LYS A 36 1.74 0.26 -7.52
N ASP A 37 0.52 -0.04 -7.94
CA ASP A 37 0.12 0.05 -9.35
C ASP A 37 -0.46 1.42 -9.72
N LEU A 38 -0.97 2.17 -8.74
CA LEU A 38 -1.61 3.47 -8.96
C LEU A 38 -0.61 4.62 -9.06
N ASP A 39 0.32 4.70 -8.10
CA ASP A 39 1.27 5.81 -8.00
C ASP A 39 2.50 5.39 -7.17
N GLU A 40 3.65 5.29 -7.84
CA GLU A 40 4.91 4.86 -7.25
C GLU A 40 5.38 5.78 -6.11
N VAL A 41 5.18 7.10 -6.23
CA VAL A 41 5.59 8.07 -5.21
C VAL A 41 4.73 7.92 -3.97
N ALA A 42 3.42 7.73 -4.13
CA ALA A 42 2.48 7.50 -3.03
C ALA A 42 2.76 6.16 -2.35
N TYR A 43 3.00 5.08 -3.11
CA TYR A 43 3.42 3.77 -2.57
C TYR A 43 4.65 3.90 -1.69
N VAL A 44 5.68 4.55 -2.21
CA VAL A 44 6.97 4.74 -1.54
C VAL A 44 6.80 5.57 -0.24
N ARG A 45 5.99 6.63 -0.27
CA ARG A 45 5.66 7.44 0.93
C ARG A 45 4.83 6.68 1.96
N PHE A 46 3.94 5.81 1.53
CA PHE A 46 3.13 5.00 2.43
C PHE A 46 3.97 3.90 3.07
N ALA A 47 4.78 3.20 2.27
CA ALA A 47 5.64 2.12 2.70
C ALA A 47 6.69 2.58 3.72
N SER A 48 7.24 3.80 3.57
CA SER A 48 8.22 4.37 4.52
C SER A 48 7.72 4.43 5.95
N VAL A 49 6.44 4.77 6.14
CA VAL A 49 5.77 4.79 7.45
C VAL A 49 5.32 3.39 7.86
N TYR A 50 4.68 2.66 6.94
CA TYR A 50 4.04 1.38 7.24
C TYR A 50 5.03 0.27 7.60
N ARG A 51 6.21 0.22 6.97
CA ARG A 51 7.23 -0.81 7.23
C ARG A 51 8.33 -0.38 8.20
N GLU A 52 8.22 0.79 8.85
CA GLU A 52 9.30 1.40 9.64
C GLU A 52 10.66 1.25 8.92
N PHE A 53 10.79 1.81 7.72
CA PHE A 53 12.10 1.81 7.06
C PHE A 53 13.04 2.72 7.86
N LYS A 54 13.79 2.11 8.79
CA LYS A 54 14.81 2.78 9.59
C LYS A 54 16.01 3.23 8.74
N ASP A 55 16.13 2.72 7.52
CA ASP A 55 17.27 2.94 6.64
C ASP A 55 16.84 3.43 5.25
N VAL A 56 17.32 4.61 4.88
CA VAL A 56 17.13 5.25 3.58
C VAL A 56 17.68 4.37 2.44
N ASN A 57 18.69 3.55 2.70
CA ASN A 57 19.26 2.67 1.67
C ASN A 57 18.26 1.59 1.23
N THR A 58 17.54 0.99 2.18
CA THR A 58 16.51 -0.02 1.87
C THR A 58 15.36 0.58 1.06
N PHE A 59 15.01 1.84 1.36
CA PHE A 59 14.02 2.61 0.59
C PHE A 59 14.50 2.88 -0.85
N MET A 60 15.77 3.28 -1.02
CA MET A 60 16.36 3.50 -2.34
C MET A 60 16.47 2.21 -3.16
N ASP A 61 16.71 1.07 -2.52
CA ASP A 61 16.75 -0.23 -3.19
C ASP A 61 15.37 -0.71 -3.64
N GLU A 62 14.31 -0.44 -2.88
CA GLU A 62 12.92 -0.67 -3.32
C GLU A 62 12.54 0.26 -4.48
N LEU A 63 12.90 1.55 -4.42
CA LEU A 63 12.70 2.51 -5.53
C LEU A 63 13.37 2.03 -6.83
N LYS A 64 14.59 1.49 -6.76
CA LYS A 64 15.30 0.96 -7.93
C LYS A 64 14.63 -0.26 -8.57
N LYS A 65 13.84 -1.03 -7.82
CA LYS A 65 13.07 -2.17 -8.38
C LYS A 65 11.84 -1.72 -9.17
N ILE A 66 11.32 -0.54 -8.85
CA ILE A 66 10.12 0.03 -9.46
C ILE A 66 10.49 0.81 -10.74
N LEU A 67 11.58 1.59 -10.70
CA LEU A 67 12.04 2.43 -11.83
C LEU A 67 12.73 1.66 -12.99
N LYS A 68 12.50 0.34 -13.11
CA LYS A 68 13.22 -0.52 -14.06
C LYS A 68 12.32 -1.12 -15.13
#